data_AF-A0A6I6SH78-F1
#
_entry.id   AF-A0A6I6SH78-F1
#
_cell.length_a   1.000
_cell.length_b   1.000
_cell.length_c   1.000
_cell.angle_alpha   90.00
_cell.angle_beta   90.00
_cell.angle_gamma   90.00
#
_symmetry.space_group_name_H-M   'P 1'
#
loop_
_entity.id
_entity.type
_entity.pdbx_description
1 polymer ?
#
loop_
_entity_poly.entity_id
_entity_poly.type
_entity_poly.pdbx_seq_one_letter_code
_entity_poly.pdbx_strand_id
1 'polypeptide(L)'
;MRWLDRESPLPPEQERLLRILKLSEEAGEVAQAVIGAVGQNPRKGHSHTWDDVHSELCDVIVTAMVALRTLTPDARRVFEANLTRVAGRVPGPATPA
;
A
#
# COMPACT_ATOMS: atom_id res chain seq x y z
N MET A 1 0.91 -1.94 16.15
CA MET A 1 -0.06 -3.04 16.32
C MET A 1 -0.75 -3.02 17.65
N ARG A 2 -0.05 -3.11 18.81
CA ARG A 2 -0.72 -3.11 20.12
C ARG A 2 -1.73 -2.00 20.39
N TRP A 3 -1.65 -0.86 19.69
CA TRP A 3 -2.70 0.16 19.76
C TRP A 3 -3.91 -0.18 18.87
N LEU A 4 -3.72 -0.53 17.59
CA LEU A 4 -4.80 -1.03 16.73
C LEU A 4 -5.52 -2.24 17.36
N ASP A 5 -4.77 -3.22 17.88
CA ASP A 5 -5.34 -4.42 18.50
C ASP A 5 -6.20 -4.09 19.74
N ARG A 6 -5.94 -2.95 20.42
CA ARG A 6 -6.73 -2.52 21.58
C ARG A 6 -8.02 -1.79 21.21
N GLU A 7 -8.04 -1.14 20.05
CA GLU A 7 -9.21 -0.40 19.55
C GLU A 7 -10.20 -1.31 18.80
N SER A 8 -9.76 -2.51 18.39
CA SER A 8 -10.59 -3.48 17.68
C SER A 8 -11.46 -4.29 18.65
N PRO A 9 -12.81 -4.28 18.50
CA PRO A 9 -13.69 -5.16 19.27
C PRO A 9 -13.76 -6.59 18.70
N LEU A 10 -13.04 -6.88 17.61
CA LEU A 10 -13.15 -8.14 16.86
C LEU A 10 -12.12 -9.19 17.32
N PRO A 11 -12.46 -10.48 17.18
CA PRO A 11 -11.50 -11.59 17.31
C PRO A 11 -10.23 -11.38 16.47
N PRO A 12 -9.03 -11.74 16.99
CA PRO A 12 -7.75 -11.48 16.33
C PRO A 12 -7.66 -12.01 14.89
N GLU A 13 -8.24 -13.18 14.61
CA GLU A 13 -8.22 -13.78 13.26
C GLU A 13 -9.00 -12.96 12.24
N GLN A 14 -10.16 -12.44 12.63
CA GLN A 14 -10.98 -11.57 11.79
C GLN A 14 -10.28 -10.23 11.54
N GLU A 15 -9.62 -9.69 12.56
CA GLU A 15 -8.82 -8.48 12.41
C GLU A 15 -7.65 -8.67 11.41
N ARG A 16 -7.02 -9.85 11.39
CA ARG A 16 -5.99 -10.15 10.36
C ARG A 16 -6.59 -10.08 8.96
N LEU A 17 -7.76 -10.68 8.76
CA LEU A 17 -8.44 -10.67 7.45
C LEU A 17 -8.84 -9.24 7.05
N LEU A 18 -9.39 -8.45 7.96
CA LEU A 18 -9.78 -7.07 7.69
C LEU A 18 -8.57 -6.18 7.36
N ARG A 19 -7.43 -6.37 8.02
CA ARG A 19 -6.19 -5.66 7.68
C ARG A 19 -5.69 -5.98 6.28
N ILE A 20 -5.92 -7.21 5.79
CA ILE A 20 -5.62 -7.57 4.40
C ILE A 20 -6.64 -6.92 3.45
N LEU A 21 -7.94 -6.94 3.80
CA LEU A 21 -8.99 -6.33 2.98
C LEU A 21 -8.85 -4.81 2.84
N LYS A 22 -8.30 -4.13 3.86
CA LYS A 22 -8.01 -2.69 3.82
C LYS A 22 -7.15 -2.30 2.62
N LEU A 23 -6.26 -3.18 2.14
CA LEU A 23 -5.45 -2.93 0.94
C LEU A 23 -6.30 -2.60 -0.30
N SER A 24 -7.46 -3.25 -0.45
CA SER A 24 -8.36 -2.98 -1.57
C SER A 24 -9.02 -1.61 -1.47
N GLU A 25 -9.23 -1.12 -0.25
CA GLU A 25 -9.76 0.23 0.00
C GLU A 25 -8.72 1.28 -0.40
N GLU A 26 -7.50 1.19 0.14
CA GLU A 26 -6.39 2.11 -0.17
C GLU A 26 -6.07 2.13 -1.68
N ALA A 27 -6.08 0.96 -2.33
CA ALA A 27 -5.88 0.89 -3.78
C ALA A 27 -7.02 1.58 -4.57
N GLY A 28 -8.24 1.55 -4.03
CA GLY A 28 -9.37 2.29 -4.57
C GLY A 28 -9.22 3.81 -4.41
N GLU A 29 -8.66 4.26 -3.29
CA GLU A 29 -8.37 5.67 -3.02
C GLU A 29 -7.27 6.20 -3.94
N VAL A 30 -6.19 5.43 -4.17
CA VAL A 30 -5.19 5.74 -5.20
C VAL A 30 -5.86 5.89 -6.58
N ALA A 31 -6.73 4.95 -6.96
CA ALA A 31 -7.43 5.01 -8.24
C ALA A 31 -8.32 6.27 -8.35
N GLN A 32 -9.01 6.62 -7.27
CA GLN A 32 -9.82 7.84 -7.18
C GLN A 32 -8.95 9.10 -7.32
N ALA A 33 -7.82 9.17 -6.62
CA ALA A 33 -6.90 10.29 -6.69
C ALA A 33 -6.31 10.45 -8.11
N VAL A 34 -5.93 9.35 -8.78
CA VAL A 34 -5.44 9.38 -10.17
C VAL A 34 -6.53 9.89 -11.13
N ILE A 35 -7.75 9.37 -11.03
CA ILE A 35 -8.87 9.85 -11.86
C ILE A 35 -9.12 11.34 -11.64
N GLY A 36 -9.01 11.80 -10.39
CA GLY A 36 -9.12 13.19 -10.00
C GLY A 36 -7.99 14.06 -10.54
N ALA A 37 -6.75 13.58 -10.49
CA ALA A 37 -5.54 14.29 -10.94
C ALA A 37 -5.44 14.39 -12.47
N VAL A 38 -5.93 13.40 -13.20
CA VAL A 38 -6.00 13.42 -14.67
C VAL A 38 -7.21 14.24 -15.16
N GLY A 39 -8.18 14.51 -14.29
CA GLY A 39 -9.42 15.20 -14.65
C GLY A 39 -10.31 14.40 -15.59
N GLN A 40 -10.20 13.06 -15.58
CA GLN A 40 -10.85 12.17 -16.54
C GLN A 40 -12.39 12.23 -16.46
N ASN A 41 -12.94 12.57 -15.29
CA ASN A 41 -14.38 12.72 -15.09
C ASN A 41 -14.87 14.13 -15.47
N PRO A 42 -15.60 14.32 -16.58
CA PRO A 42 -16.03 15.63 -17.06
C PRO A 42 -16.99 16.34 -16.10
N ARG A 43 -17.67 15.61 -15.21
CA ARG A 43 -18.60 16.19 -14.23
C ARG A 43 -17.90 16.78 -13.01
N LYS A 44 -16.66 16.36 -12.73
CA LYS A 44 -15.89 16.77 -11.55
C LYS A 44 -14.61 17.54 -11.87
N GLY A 45 -14.12 17.48 -13.12
CA GLY A 45 -12.87 18.14 -13.50
C GLY A 45 -11.68 17.60 -12.71
N HIS A 46 -10.68 18.46 -12.48
CA HIS A 46 -9.53 18.13 -11.64
C HIS A 46 -9.92 18.27 -10.18
N SER A 47 -10.14 17.14 -9.50
CA SER A 47 -10.52 17.12 -8.08
C SER A 47 -9.37 16.81 -7.13
N HIS A 48 -8.26 16.30 -7.65
CA HIS A 48 -7.06 15.94 -6.91
C HIS A 48 -5.83 16.43 -7.66
N THR A 49 -4.70 16.41 -6.97
CA THR A 49 -3.36 16.68 -7.47
C THR A 49 -2.55 15.39 -7.53
N TRP A 50 -1.39 15.42 -8.19
CA TRP A 50 -0.45 14.29 -8.11
C TRP A 50 0.16 14.12 -6.71
N ASP A 51 0.16 15.16 -5.87
CA ASP A 51 0.59 15.05 -4.47
C ASP A 51 -0.43 14.25 -3.63
N ASP A 52 -1.71 14.34 -3.96
CA ASP A 52 -2.73 13.48 -3.36
C ASP A 52 -2.46 12.01 -3.75
N VAL A 53 -2.14 11.74 -5.03
CA VAL A 53 -1.75 10.38 -5.47
C VAL A 53 -0.53 9.86 -4.70
N HIS A 54 0.48 10.69 -4.46
CA HIS A 54 1.65 10.31 -3.65
C HIS A 54 1.26 9.94 -2.22
N SER A 55 0.33 10.69 -1.63
CA SER A 55 -0.18 10.46 -0.28
C SER A 55 -0.92 9.13 -0.19
N GLU A 56 -1.85 8.87 -1.12
CA GLU A 56 -2.60 7.60 -1.17
C GLU A 56 -1.67 6.38 -1.40
N LEU A 57 -0.61 6.55 -2.20
CA LEU A 57 0.40 5.50 -2.36
C LEU A 57 1.17 5.21 -1.07
N CYS A 58 1.42 6.24 -0.25
CA CYS A 58 2.03 6.05 1.06
C CYS A 58 1.09 5.28 1.99
N ASP A 59 -0.21 5.54 1.94
CA ASP A 59 -1.21 4.84 2.75
C ASP A 59 -1.30 3.36 2.36
N VAL A 60 -1.25 3.02 1.06
CA VAL A 60 -1.11 1.63 0.60
C VAL A 60 0.13 0.96 1.19
N ILE A 61 1.29 1.62 1.15
CA ILE A 61 2.56 1.06 1.67
C ILE A 61 2.44 0.82 3.19
N VAL A 62 1.92 1.79 3.94
CA VAL A 62 1.75 1.70 5.38
C VAL A 62 0.78 0.56 5.72
N THR A 63 -0.37 0.48 5.04
CA THR A 63 -1.38 -0.56 5.21
C THR A 63 -0.82 -1.95 4.90
N ALA A 64 -0.01 -2.09 3.84
CA ALA A 64 0.66 -3.36 3.52
C ALA A 64 1.67 -3.77 4.59
N MET A 65 2.48 -2.84 5.09
CA MET A 65 3.45 -3.10 6.17
C MET A 65 2.75 -3.48 7.48
N VAL A 66 1.62 -2.83 7.77
CA VAL A 66 0.73 -3.15 8.88
C VAL A 66 0.21 -4.58 8.75
N ALA A 67 -0.37 -4.94 7.61
CA ALA A 67 -0.87 -6.29 7.36
C ALA A 67 0.25 -7.35 7.49
N LEU A 68 1.43 -7.09 6.91
CA LEU A 68 2.58 -7.99 7.00
C LEU A 68 3.03 -8.20 8.45
N ARG A 69 3.08 -7.13 9.26
CA ARG A 69 3.44 -7.21 10.68
C ARG A 69 2.39 -7.95 11.52
N THR A 70 1.14 -7.95 11.11
CA THR A 70 0.08 -8.74 11.76
C THR A 70 0.19 -10.23 11.45
N LEU A 71 0.67 -10.59 10.25
CA LEU A 71 0.85 -11.99 9.83
C LEU A 71 2.15 -12.61 10.35
N THR A 72 3.20 -11.81 10.54
CA THR A 72 4.47 -12.28 11.08
C THR A 72 5.16 -11.24 11.97
N PRO A 73 5.71 -11.65 13.12
CA PRO A 73 6.51 -10.75 13.94
C PRO A 73 7.80 -10.29 13.23
N ASP A 74 8.23 -11.03 12.20
CA ASP A 74 9.49 -10.85 11.48
C ASP A 74 9.29 -10.16 10.11
N ALA A 75 8.29 -9.28 10.03
CA ALA A 75 7.92 -8.56 8.80
C ALA A 75 9.11 -7.85 8.14
N ARG A 76 10.04 -7.31 8.93
CA ARG A 76 11.25 -6.65 8.43
C ARG A 76 12.09 -7.59 7.57
N ARG A 77 12.46 -8.77 8.09
CA ARG A 77 13.28 -9.73 7.35
C ARG A 77 12.55 -10.24 6.11
N VAL A 78 11.25 -10.49 6.21
CA VAL A 78 10.44 -10.93 5.07
C VAL A 78 10.44 -9.88 3.96
N PHE A 79 10.27 -8.60 4.31
CA PHE A 79 10.29 -7.51 3.35
C PHE A 79 11.68 -7.31 2.73
N GLU A 80 12.75 -7.28 3.54
CA GLU A 80 14.14 -7.15 3.07
C GLU A 80 14.55 -8.29 2.12
N ALA A 81 14.18 -9.53 2.44
CA ALA A 81 14.42 -10.67 1.57
C ALA A 81 13.68 -10.54 0.23
N ASN A 82 12.43 -10.06 0.27
CA ASN A 82 11.66 -9.80 -0.95
C ASN A 82 12.27 -8.68 -1.80
N LEU A 83 12.73 -7.59 -1.18
CA LEU A 83 13.41 -6.50 -1.87
C LEU A 83 14.70 -6.98 -2.55
N THR A 84 15.52 -7.75 -1.83
CA THR A 84 16.75 -8.33 -2.38
C THR A 84 16.45 -9.21 -3.60
N ARG A 85 15.41 -10.05 -3.49
CA ARG A 85 14.95 -10.91 -4.59
C ARG A 85 14.46 -10.11 -5.80
N VAL A 86 13.75 -9.01 -5.59
CA VAL A 86 13.26 -8.13 -6.67
C VAL A 86 14.43 -7.39 -7.32
N ALA A 87 15.34 -6.82 -6.53
CA ALA A 87 16.53 -6.13 -7.02
C ALA A 87 17.42 -7.06 -7.88
N GLY A 88 17.59 -8.32 -7.50
CA GLY A 88 18.33 -9.31 -8.28
C GLY A 88 17.69 -9.72 -9.61
N ARG A 89 16.43 -9.32 -9.88
CA ARG A 89 15.74 -9.57 -11.16
C ARG A 89 15.82 -8.40 -12.14
N VAL A 90 16.24 -7.22 -11.67
CA VAL A 90 16.38 -6.04 -12.53
C VAL A 90 17.73 -6.15 -13.23
N PRO A 91 17.79 -6.27 -14.58
CA PRO A 91 19.06 -6.17 -15.30
C PRO A 91 19.70 -4.83 -15.01
N GLY A 92 21.00 -4.81 -14.73
CA GLY A 92 21.76 -3.55 -14.64
C GLY A 92 21.61 -2.75 -15.94
N PRO A 93 21.76 -1.40 -15.91
CA PRO A 93 21.64 -0.60 -17.12
C PRO A 93 22.58 -1.17 -18.18
N ALA A 94 22.03 -1.45 -19.37
CA ALA A 94 22.83 -1.92 -20.48
C ALA A 94 23.92 -0.88 -20.75
N THR A 95 25.19 -1.29 -20.62
CA THR A 95 26.32 -0.45 -21.00
C THR A 95 26.14 -0.08 -22.48
N PRO A 96 26.04 1.21 -22.84
CA PRO A 96 26.00 1.59 -24.23
C PRO A 96 27.33 1.22 -24.89
N ALA A 97 27.25 0.58 -26.06
CA ALA A 97 28.38 0.19 -26.90
C ALA A 97 29.07 1.41 -27.54
#